data_AF-A0A965IUF1-F1
#
_entry.id   AF-A0A965IUF1-F1
#
_cell.length_a   1.000
_cell.length_b   1.000
_cell.length_c   1.000
_cell.angle_alpha   90.00
_cell.angle_beta   90.00
_cell.angle_gamma   90.00
#
_symmetry.space_group_name_H-M   'P 1'
#
loop_
_entity.id
_entity.type
_entity.pdbx_description
1 polymer ?
#
loop_
_entity_poly.entity_id
_entity_poly.type
_entity_poly.pdbx_seq_one_letter_code
_entity_poly.pdbx_strand_id
1 'polypeptide(L)'
;MAKYDNIDFMPPQGVRDEAARGLAWRSEYGRGGTEVGVARARDLSNGVNISPETARRMKAYFDRHEIDKQGKGYRPGEDGYPSAGRIAWAL
;
A
#
# COMPACT_ATOMS: atom_id res chain seq x y z
N MET A 1 29.26 -9.28 -2.82
CA MET A 1 28.21 -8.47 -2.16
C MET A 1 27.26 -8.00 -3.24
N ALA A 2 25.97 -8.30 -3.10
CA ALA A 2 24.97 -7.72 -3.97
C ALA A 2 24.80 -6.23 -3.61
N LYS A 3 24.34 -5.44 -4.59
CA LYS A 3 24.31 -3.97 -4.55
C LYS A 3 23.55 -3.35 -3.36
N TYR A 4 22.72 -4.11 -2.66
CA TYR A 4 21.83 -3.62 -1.60
C TYR A 4 21.89 -4.44 -0.30
N ASP A 5 22.96 -5.21 -0.07
CA ASP A 5 23.09 -6.10 1.10
C ASP A 5 23.05 -5.35 2.45
N ASN A 6 23.29 -4.04 2.45
CA ASN A 6 23.32 -3.19 3.66
C ASN A 6 21.99 -2.47 3.95
N ILE A 7 20.92 -2.73 3.17
CA ILE A 7 19.62 -2.09 3.34
C ILE A 7 18.62 -3.11 3.88
N ASP A 8 17.95 -2.75 4.97
CA ASP A 8 16.81 -3.51 5.48
C ASP A 8 15.55 -3.18 4.67
N PHE A 9 15.00 -4.20 4.01
CA PHE A 9 13.75 -4.11 3.24
C PHE A 9 12.55 -4.69 4.00
N MET A 10 12.72 -4.99 5.29
CA MET A 10 11.62 -5.40 6.14
C MET A 10 10.60 -4.25 6.25
N PRO A 11 9.30 -4.50 5.98
CA PRO A 11 8.28 -3.47 6.09
C PRO A 11 8.24 -2.90 7.52
N PRO A 12 8.39 -1.58 7.70
CA PRO A 12 8.21 -0.94 9.02
C PRO A 12 6.78 -1.12 9.53
N GLN A 13 6.58 -1.03 10.85
CA GLN A 13 5.27 -1.29 11.47
C GLN A 13 4.13 -0.47 10.83
N GLY A 14 4.36 0.83 10.57
CA GLY A 14 3.35 1.68 9.93
C GLY A 14 2.92 1.21 8.54
N VAL A 15 3.82 0.60 7.76
CA VAL A 15 3.47 -0.01 6.46
C VAL A 15 2.60 -1.25 6.66
N ARG A 16 2.90 -2.07 7.68
CA ARG A 16 2.12 -3.27 8.00
C ARG A 16 0.71 -2.91 8.42
N ASP A 17 0.59 -1.92 9.30
CA ASP A 17 -0.69 -1.43 9.82
C ASP A 17 -1.55 -0.84 8.70
N GLU A 18 -0.93 -0.07 7.81
CA GLU A 18 -1.61 0.53 6.66
C GLU A 18 -2.07 -0.54 5.66
N ALA A 19 -1.22 -1.53 5.36
CA ALA A 19 -1.56 -2.65 4.50
C ALA A 19 -2.71 -3.51 5.06
N ALA A 20 -2.69 -3.78 6.37
CA ALA A 20 -3.77 -4.49 7.05
C ALA A 20 -5.08 -3.71 6.96
N ARG A 21 -5.03 -2.39 7.12
CA ARG A 21 -6.19 -1.51 6.97
C ARG A 21 -6.73 -1.48 5.54
N GLY A 22 -5.84 -1.41 4.54
CA GLY A 22 -6.20 -1.50 3.12
C GLY A 22 -6.94 -2.78 2.78
N LEU A 23 -6.45 -3.92 3.28
CA LEU A 23 -7.11 -5.22 3.12
C LEU A 23 -8.50 -5.26 3.78
N ALA A 24 -8.62 -4.72 4.99
CA ALA A 24 -9.91 -4.63 5.69
C ALA A 24 -10.92 -3.79 4.91
N TRP A 25 -10.53 -2.59 4.45
CA TRP A 25 -11.40 -1.75 3.63
C TRP A 25 -11.79 -2.41 2.32
N ARG A 26 -10.86 -3.08 1.64
CA ARG A 26 -11.18 -3.79 0.41
C ARG A 26 -12.20 -4.90 0.66
N SER A 27 -12.07 -5.62 1.78
CA SER A 27 -13.03 -6.65 2.19
C SER A 27 -14.41 -6.06 2.50
N GLU A 28 -14.46 -4.88 3.11
CA GLU A 28 -15.72 -4.21 3.51
C GLU A 28 -16.45 -3.57 2.32
N TYR A 29 -15.73 -2.84 1.47
CA TYR A 29 -16.31 -2.02 0.40
C TYR A 29 -16.26 -2.68 -0.99
N GLY A 30 -15.49 -3.76 -1.16
CA GLY A 30 -15.38 -4.47 -2.45
C GLY A 30 -14.77 -3.63 -3.58
N ARG A 31 -13.99 -2.60 -3.27
CA ARG A 31 -13.40 -1.67 -4.26
C ARG A 31 -11.95 -1.32 -3.93
N GLY A 32 -11.22 -0.82 -4.94
CA GLY A 32 -9.84 -0.36 -4.79
C GLY A 32 -8.79 -1.47 -4.98
N GLY A 33 -7.66 -1.08 -5.57
CA GLY A 33 -6.51 -1.94 -5.84
C GLY A 33 -6.75 -3.01 -6.91
N THR A 34 -5.68 -3.70 -7.25
CA THR A 34 -5.70 -4.90 -8.10
C THR A 34 -5.38 -6.13 -7.26
N GLU A 35 -5.58 -7.33 -7.79
CA GLU A 35 -5.16 -8.58 -7.11
C GLU A 35 -3.65 -8.59 -6.78
N VAL A 36 -2.84 -7.92 -7.60
CA VAL A 36 -1.40 -7.75 -7.33
C VAL A 36 -1.16 -6.86 -6.11
N GLY A 37 -1.91 -5.76 -5.98
CA GLY A 37 -1.87 -4.90 -4.79
C GLY A 37 -2.34 -5.65 -3.54
N VAL A 38 -3.39 -6.47 -3.65
CA VAL A 38 -3.87 -7.29 -2.53
C VAL A 38 -2.84 -8.30 -2.07
N ALA A 39 -2.20 -9.01 -3.00
CA ALA A 39 -1.12 -9.94 -2.67
C ALA A 39 0.04 -9.19 -1.98
N ARG A 40 0.43 -8.02 -2.51
CA ARG A 40 1.45 -7.18 -1.91
C ARG A 40 1.09 -6.73 -0.49
N ALA A 41 -0.12 -6.25 -0.26
CA ALA A 41 -0.59 -5.83 1.05
C ALA A 41 -0.60 -6.99 2.06
N ARG A 42 -0.91 -8.22 1.62
CA ARG A 42 -0.83 -9.42 2.47
C ARG A 42 0.61 -9.71 2.89
N ASP A 43 1.57 -9.62 1.96
CA ASP A 43 2.99 -9.79 2.30
C ASP A 43 3.45 -8.70 3.28
N LEU A 44 3.11 -7.44 2.99
CA LEU A 44 3.50 -6.29 3.80
C LEU A 44 2.91 -6.36 5.22
N SER A 45 1.62 -6.64 5.35
CA SER A 45 0.95 -6.74 6.66
C SER A 45 1.52 -7.86 7.53
N ASN A 46 1.95 -8.98 6.92
CA ASN A 46 2.62 -10.07 7.62
C ASN A 46 4.11 -9.81 7.89
N GLY A 47 4.65 -8.65 7.48
CA GLY A 47 6.05 -8.31 7.69
C GLY A 47 7.03 -9.10 6.83
N VAL A 48 6.57 -9.62 5.68
CA VAL A 48 7.42 -10.33 4.73
C VAL A 48 8.43 -9.36 4.11
N ASN A 49 9.71 -9.74 4.15
CA ASN A 49 10.77 -8.94 3.55
C ASN A 49 10.59 -8.84 2.03
N ILE A 50 10.77 -7.64 1.47
CA ILE A 50 10.60 -7.41 0.03
C ILE A 50 11.94 -7.29 -0.69
N SER A 51 11.97 -7.66 -1.97
CA SER A 51 13.18 -7.49 -2.78
C SER A 51 13.43 -6.01 -3.13
N PRO A 52 14.70 -5.59 -3.36
CA PRO A 52 15.02 -4.23 -3.78
C PRO A 52 14.29 -3.79 -5.07
N GLU A 53 14.07 -4.72 -6.01
CA GLU A 53 13.28 -4.45 -7.21
C GLU A 53 11.80 -4.16 -6.90
N THR A 54 11.24 -4.86 -5.91
CA THR A 54 9.87 -4.68 -5.45
C THR A 54 9.73 -3.31 -4.80
N ALA A 55 10.65 -2.96 -3.90
CA ALA A 55 10.67 -1.65 -3.26
C ALA A 55 10.71 -0.53 -4.30
N ARG A 56 11.49 -0.70 -5.38
CA ARG A 56 11.53 0.27 -6.49
C ARG A 56 10.21 0.35 -7.25
N ARG A 57 9.53 -0.78 -7.51
CA ARG A 57 8.21 -0.80 -8.16
C ARG A 57 7.14 -0.13 -7.29
N MET A 58 7.15 -0.39 -5.99
CA MET A 58 6.28 0.26 -5.02
C MET A 58 6.51 1.77 -4.99
N LYS A 59 7.77 2.22 -4.90
CA LYS A 59 8.10 3.65 -4.96
C LYS A 59 7.51 4.29 -6.21
N ALA A 60 7.76 3.69 -7.37
CA ALA A 60 7.27 4.23 -8.64
C ALA A 60 5.73 4.26 -8.71
N TYR A 61 5.04 3.28 -8.09
CA TYR A 61 3.59 3.33 -7.93
C TYR A 61 3.16 4.54 -7.10
N PHE A 62 3.72 4.72 -5.90
CA PHE A 62 3.37 5.84 -5.01
C PHE A 62 3.68 7.21 -5.64
N ASP A 63 4.82 7.36 -6.33
CA ASP A 63 5.18 8.60 -7.01
C ASP A 63 4.11 9.00 -8.05
N ARG A 64 3.54 8.02 -8.78
CA ARG A 64 2.51 8.27 -9.82
C ARG A 64 1.13 8.55 -9.25
N HIS A 65 0.83 8.00 -8.07
CA HIS A 65 -0.51 8.08 -7.46
C HIS A 65 -0.58 9.12 -6.35
N GLU A 66 0.48 9.92 -6.13
CA GLU A 66 0.47 10.93 -5.07
C GLU A 66 -0.66 11.95 -5.26
N ILE A 67 -1.06 12.17 -6.51
CA ILE A 67 -2.21 13.02 -6.86
C ILE A 67 -3.54 12.49 -6.29
N ASP A 68 -3.68 11.18 -6.05
CA ASP A 68 -4.89 10.57 -5.48
C ASP A 68 -5.20 11.10 -4.07
N LYS A 69 -4.19 11.62 -3.37
CA LYS A 69 -4.34 12.25 -2.05
C LYS A 69 -5.23 13.50 -2.06
N GLN A 70 -5.45 14.08 -3.24
CA GLN A 70 -6.29 15.26 -3.44
C GLN A 70 -7.73 14.88 -3.82
N GLY A 71 -7.99 13.60 -4.10
CA GLY A 71 -9.32 13.10 -4.43
C GLY A 71 -10.27 13.11 -3.22
N LYS A 72 -11.58 13.26 -3.48
CA LYS A 72 -12.63 13.18 -2.46
C LYS A 72 -12.65 11.80 -1.80
N GLY A 73 -12.81 11.78 -0.47
CA GLY A 73 -12.86 10.55 0.32
C GLY A 73 -11.48 9.94 0.55
N TYR A 74 -10.40 10.72 0.38
CA TYR A 74 -9.05 10.26 0.66
C TYR A 74 -8.69 10.38 2.14
N ARG A 75 -9.15 11.45 2.80
CA ARG A 75 -8.86 11.68 4.22
C ARG A 75 -10.00 11.21 5.12
N PRO A 76 -9.71 10.70 6.33
CA PRO A 76 -10.73 10.38 7.32
C PRO A 76 -11.65 11.58 7.57
N GLY A 77 -12.96 11.34 7.66
CA GLY A 77 -13.96 12.37 7.87
C GLY A 77 -14.46 13.06 6.58
N GLU A 78 -13.86 12.79 5.43
CA GLU A 78 -14.42 13.21 4.13
C GLU A 78 -15.59 12.30 3.73
N ASP A 79 -16.59 12.90 3.07
CA ASP A 79 -17.69 12.14 2.48
C ASP A 79 -17.19 11.10 1.47
N GLY A 80 -17.63 9.86 1.63
CA GLY A 80 -17.20 8.73 0.80
C GLY A 80 -15.87 8.09 1.19
N TYR A 81 -15.28 8.46 2.34
CA TYR A 81 -14.10 7.79 2.88
C TYR A 81 -14.39 6.33 3.31
N PRO A 82 -13.49 5.37 3.01
CA PRO A 82 -12.32 5.49 2.15
C PRO A 82 -12.70 5.35 0.67
N SER A 83 -12.22 6.26 -0.18
CA SER A 83 -12.39 6.20 -1.64
C SER A 83 -11.64 5.00 -2.24
N ALA A 84 -11.98 4.60 -3.48
CA ALA A 84 -11.28 3.51 -4.15
C ALA A 84 -9.78 3.79 -4.34
N GLY A 85 -9.40 5.05 -4.60
CA GLY A 85 -8.00 5.47 -4.66
C GLY A 85 -7.30 5.40 -3.30
N ARG A 86 -7.99 5.74 -2.21
CA ARG A 86 -7.44 5.61 -0.86
C ARG A 86 -7.21 4.16 -0.44
N ILE A 87 -8.14 3.27 -0.81
CA ILE A 87 -7.98 1.83 -0.58
C ILE A 87 -6.82 1.30 -1.42
N ALA A 88 -6.74 1.66 -2.71
CA ALA A 88 -5.63 1.26 -3.57
C ALA A 88 -4.27 1.73 -3.04
N TRP A 89 -4.20 2.97 -2.52
CA TRP A 89 -3.00 3.51 -1.89
C TRP A 89 -2.56 2.74 -0.65
N ALA A 90 -3.49 2.10 0.05
CA ALA A 90 -3.21 1.29 1.24
C ALA A 90 -2.77 -0.15 0.91
N LEU A 91 -2.74 -0.56 -0.36
CA LEU A 91 -2.44 -1.94 -0.78
C LEU A 91 -1.07 -2.04 -1.48
#